data_AF-A0A5U3KXL0-F1
#
_entry.id   AF-A0A5U3KXL0-F1
#
_cell.length_a   1.000
_cell.length_b   1.000
_cell.length_c   1.000
_cell.angle_alpha   90.00
_cell.angle_beta   90.00
_cell.angle_gamma   90.00
#
_symmetry.space_group_name_H-M   'P 1'
#
loop_
_entity.id
_entity.type
_entity.pdbx_description
1 polymer ?
#
loop_
_entity_poly.entity_id
_entity_poly.type
_entity_poly.pdbx_seq_one_letter_code
_entity_poly.pdbx_strand_id
1 'polypeptide(L)' 'MTPEIILARTGIDVSNIEQGDDAWHRLRLGVITASEVHNVISRPKSGKKWTDMKISYFLTLLAEVCTGVA' A
#
# COMPACT_ATOMS: atom_id res chain seq x y z
N MET A 1 11.76 -3.04 12.85
CA MET A 1 10.43 -2.40 12.75
C MET A 1 9.83 -2.43 14.14
N THR A 2 9.53 -1.27 14.72
CA THR A 2 8.97 -1.16 16.08
C THR A 2 7.85 -0.10 16.12
N PRO A 3 6.94 -0.14 17.09
CA PRO A 3 5.89 0.87 17.24
C PRO A 3 6.40 2.31 17.28
N GLU A 4 7.57 2.55 17.91
CA GLU A 4 8.16 3.89 18.04
C GLU A 4 8.57 4.48 16.68
N ILE A 5 9.05 3.63 15.75
CA ILE A 5 9.39 4.07 14.39
C ILE A 5 8.11 4.46 13.63
N ILE A 6 7.02 3.72 13.80
CA ILE A 6 5.73 4.04 13.17
C ILE A 6 5.23 5.37 13.70
N LEU A 7 5.15 5.50 15.03
CA LEU A 7 4.71 6.71 15.71
C LEU A 7 5.53 7.94 15.27
N ALA A 8 6.87 7.83 15.23
CA ALA A 8 7.74 8.93 14.83
C ALA A 8 7.56 9.34 13.36
N ARG A 9 7.15 8.43 12.47
CA ARG A 9 7.04 8.68 11.03
C ARG A 9 5.64 9.08 10.58
N THR A 10 4.61 8.65 11.28
CA THR A 10 3.21 8.82 10.86
C THR A 10 2.38 9.59 11.88
N GLY A 11 2.87 9.75 13.11
CA GLY A 11 2.12 10.31 14.23
C GLY A 11 1.03 9.35 14.77
N ILE A 12 1.06 8.08 14.36
CA ILE A 12 0.04 7.09 14.69
C ILE A 12 0.65 6.04 15.64
N ASP A 13 0.02 5.86 16.80
CA ASP A 13 0.32 4.76 17.71
C ASP A 13 -0.36 3.48 17.23
N VAL A 14 0.44 2.47 16.85
CA VAL A 14 -0.06 1.24 16.25
C VAL A 14 -0.66 0.26 17.26
N SER A 15 -0.40 0.41 18.57
CA SER A 15 -0.84 -0.58 19.56
C SER A 15 -2.35 -0.57 19.81
N ASN A 16 -3.04 0.51 19.42
CA ASN A 16 -4.45 0.75 19.73
C ASN A 16 -5.32 0.93 18.47
N ILE A 17 -4.90 0.35 17.33
CA ILE A 17 -5.62 0.46 16.06
C ILE A 17 -6.40 -0.83 15.79
N GLU A 18 -7.64 -0.67 15.36
CA GLU A 18 -8.47 -1.76 14.89
C GLU A 18 -8.56 -1.76 13.35
N GLN A 19 -8.85 -2.93 12.79
CA GLN A 19 -9.01 -3.05 11.34
C GLN A 19 -10.25 -2.28 10.88
N GLY A 20 -10.05 -1.34 9.95
CA GLY A 20 -11.11 -0.50 9.41
C GLY A 20 -11.11 0.93 9.96
N ASP A 21 -10.30 1.22 10.97
CA ASP A 21 -10.14 2.59 11.48
C ASP A 21 -9.52 3.52 10.44
N ASP A 22 -9.79 4.82 10.57
CA ASP A 22 -9.14 5.85 9.75
C ASP A 22 -7.61 5.78 9.84
N ALA A 23 -7.08 5.53 11.04
CA ALA A 23 -5.64 5.34 11.26
C ALA A 23 -5.12 4.06 10.56
N TRP A 24 -5.92 2.99 10.53
CA TRP A 24 -5.59 1.76 9.81
C TRP A 24 -5.50 2.01 8.30
N HIS A 25 -6.44 2.75 7.73
CA HIS A 25 -6.40 3.16 6.32
C HIS A 25 -5.18 4.05 6.02
N ARG A 26 -4.90 5.04 6.87
CA ARG A 26 -3.75 5.93 6.69
C ARG A 26 -2.39 5.21 6.72
N LEU A 27 -2.22 4.21 7.58
CA LEU A 27 -0.99 3.42 7.64
C LEU A 27 -0.76 2.55 6.38
N ARG A 28 -1.78 2.37 5.54
CA ARG A 28 -1.74 1.52 4.35
C ARG A 28 -1.57 2.28 3.04
N LEU A 29 -1.67 3.62 3.06
CA LEU A 29 -1.50 4.46 1.87
C LEU A 29 -0.13 4.25 1.22
N GLY A 30 -0.12 3.88 -0.06
CA GLY A 30 1.10 3.62 -0.82
C GLY A 30 1.85 2.35 -0.43
N VAL A 31 1.29 1.53 0.47
CA VAL A 31 1.90 0.27 0.92
C VAL A 31 1.40 -0.89 0.07
N ILE A 32 2.30 -1.77 -0.35
CA ILE A 32 1.90 -3.04 -0.97
C ILE A 32 1.21 -3.91 0.07
N THR A 33 -0.09 -4.16 -0.09
CA THR A 33 -0.88 -4.94 0.86
C THR A 33 -1.04 -6.38 0.40
N ALA A 34 -1.29 -7.29 1.36
CA ALA A 34 -1.42 -8.72 1.06
C ALA A 34 -2.57 -9.02 0.07
N SER A 35 -3.67 -8.28 0.11
CA SER A 35 -4.80 -8.47 -0.80
C SER A 35 -4.45 -8.11 -2.25
N GLU A 36 -3.59 -7.12 -2.46
CA GLU A 36 -3.25 -6.59 -3.79
C GLU A 36 -1.93 -7.13 -4.38
N VAL A 37 -1.17 -7.91 -3.60
CA VAL A 37 0.15 -8.42 -4.01
C VAL A 37 0.10 -9.25 -5.29
N HIS A 38 -1.04 -9.88 -5.59
CA HIS A 38 -1.25 -10.65 -6.81
C HIS A 38 -1.04 -9.82 -8.08
N ASN A 39 -1.32 -8.51 -8.05
CA ASN A 39 -1.02 -7.57 -9.13
C ASN A 39 0.50 -7.40 -9.33
N VAL A 40 1.25 -7.26 -8.23
CA VAL A 40 2.70 -7.02 -8.23
C VAL A 40 3.47 -8.21 -8.80
N ILE A 41 3.06 -9.43 -8.48
CA ILE A 41 3.73 -10.65 -8.95
C ILE A 41 3.19 -11.17 -10.29
N SER A 42 2.18 -10.51 -10.86
CA SER A 42 1.61 -10.91 -12.15
C SER A 42 2.67 -10.87 -13.26
N ARG A 43 2.58 -11.85 -14.18
CA ARG A 43 3.52 -12.05 -15.27
C ARG A 43 2.81 -11.97 -16.61
N PRO A 44 3.43 -11.38 -17.64
CA PRO A 44 2.86 -11.41 -18.98
C PRO A 44 2.90 -12.84 -19.54
N LYS A 45 1.99 -13.16 -20.46
CA LYS A 45 2.01 -14.44 -21.18
C LYS A 45 3.26 -14.61 -22.06
N SER A 46 3.81 -13.50 -22.55
CA SER A 46 5.05 -13.45 -23.34
C SER A 46 5.73 -12.08 -23.21
N GLY A 47 7.04 -12.04 -23.44
CA GLY A 47 7.86 -10.82 -23.34
C GLY A 47 8.19 -10.41 -21.90
N LYS A 48 8.66 -9.16 -21.74
CA LYS A 48 9.16 -8.62 -20.46
C LYS A 48 8.38 -7.39 -19.95
N LYS A 49 7.35 -6.95 -20.67
CA LYS A 49 6.51 -5.83 -20.25
C LYS A 49 5.69 -6.23 -19.03
N TRP A 50 5.38 -5.27 -18.16
CA TRP A 50 4.43 -5.50 -17.07
C TRP A 50 3.02 -5.70 -17.61
N THR A 51 2.21 -6.45 -16.87
CA THR A 51 0.79 -6.64 -17.18
C THR A 51 0.03 -5.34 -16.91
N ASP A 52 -1.14 -5.19 -17.54
CA ASP A 52 -2.01 -4.03 -17.32
C ASP A 52 -2.44 -3.92 -15.85
N MET A 53 -2.67 -5.06 -15.18
CA MET A 53 -3.02 -5.12 -13.76
C MET A 53 -1.89 -4.58 -12.88
N LYS A 54 -0.64 -4.94 -13.20
CA LYS A 54 0.53 -4.46 -12.46
C LYS A 54 0.75 -2.96 -12.66
N ILE A 55 0.54 -2.46 -13.88
CA ILE A 55 0.62 -1.02 -14.19
C ILE A 55 -0.51 -0.26 -13.48
N SER A 56 -1.73 -0.78 -13.50
CA SER A 56 -2.88 -0.18 -12.82
C SER A 56 -2.60 -0.03 -11.32
N TYR A 57 -2.21 -1.11 -10.64
CA TYR A 57 -1.91 -1.06 -9.21
C TYR A 57 -0.70 -0.17 -8.88
N PHE A 58 0.31 -0.13 -9.77
CA PHE A 58 1.42 0.80 -9.63
C PHE A 58 0.96 2.26 -9.63
N LEU A 59 0.08 2.64 -10.56
CA LEU A 59 -0.48 4.00 -10.62
C LEU A 59 -1.40 4.30 -9.42
N THR A 60 -2.17 3.31 -8.94
CA THR A 60 -2.98 3.44 -7.73
C THR A 60 -2.12 3.78 -6.52
N LEU A 61 -1.04 3.03 -6.26
CA LEU A 61 -0.15 3.29 -5.13
C LEU A 61 0.53 4.66 -5.24
N LEU A 62 0.93 5.08 -6.44
CA LEU A 62 1.47 6.43 -6.64
C LEU A 62 0.42 7.52 -6.37
N ALA A 63 -0.83 7.29 -6.77
CA ALA A 63 -1.91 8.22 -6.49
C ALA A 63 -2.12 8.35 -4.98
N GLU A 64 -2.22 7.24 -4.23
CA GLU A 64 -2.38 7.25 -2.77
C GLU A 64 -1.27 8.05 -2.05
N VAL A 65 -0.01 7.90 -2.50
CA VAL A 65 1.12 8.68 -1.96
C VAL A 65 0.97 10.17 -2.26
N CYS A 66 0.55 10.53 -3.46
CA CYS A 66 0.45 11.93 -3.89
C CYS A 66 -0.77 12.65 -3.32
N THR A 67 -1.89 11.94 -3.11
CA THR A 67 -3.17 12.52 -2.67
C THR A 67 -3.41 12.37 -1.18
N GLY A 68 -2.77 11.39 -0.52
CA GLY A 68 -3.01 11.07 0.88
C GLY A 68 -4.38 10.42 1.13
N VAL A 69 -5.04 9.89 0.08
CA VAL A 69 -6.35 9.22 0.15
C VAL A 69 -6.36 7.96 -0.72
N ALA A 70 -7.10 6.94 -0.28
CA ALA A 70 -7.33 5.69 -0.99
C ALA A 70 -8.78 5.59 -1.48
#